data_AF-A0A7C5RRN3-F1
#
_entry.id   AF-A0A7C5RRN3-F1
#
_cell.length_a   1.000
_cell.length_b   1.000
_cell.length_c   1.000
_cell.angle_alpha   90.00
_cell.angle_beta   90.00
_cell.angle_gamma   90.00
#
_symmetry.space_group_name_H-M   'P 1'
#
loop_
_entity.id
_entity.type
_entity.pdbx_description
1 polymer ?
#
loop_
_entity_poly.entity_id
_entity_poly.type
_entity_poly.pdbx_seq_one_letter_code
_entity_poly.pdbx_strand_id
1 'polypeptide(L)' 'APNIPPSLMAQLAPGGRMVIPVGGRDLQELVLVEKRCKGWRRRNLGACRFVPLIGQEAWPPEEAPSKG' A
#
# COMPACT_ATOMS: atom_id res chain seq x y z
N ALA A 1 -1.14 -4.77 -0.13
CA ALA A 1 -2.20 -4.77 -1.17
C ALA A 1 -1.57 -5.07 -2.52
N PRO A 2 -2.29 -5.58 -3.53
CA PRO A 2 -1.69 -5.88 -4.83
C PRO A 2 -1.18 -4.59 -5.50
N ASN A 3 -1.87 -3.48 -5.27
CA ASN A 3 -1.50 -2.13 -5.68
C ASN A 3 -1.76 -1.13 -4.54
N ILE A 4 -1.32 0.12 -4.70
CA ILE A 4 -1.65 1.21 -3.77
C ILE A 4 -3.09 1.70 -4.07
N PRO A 5 -4.01 1.66 -3.09
CA PRO A 5 -5.39 2.13 -3.28
C PRO A 5 -5.45 3.62 -3.71
N PRO A 6 -6.20 3.97 -4.77
CA PRO A 6 -6.37 5.36 -5.20
C PRO A 6 -6.97 6.27 -4.13
N SER A 7 -7.88 5.77 -3.30
CA SER A 7 -8.46 6.55 -2.19
C SER A 7 -7.41 7.01 -1.18
N LEU A 8 -6.48 6.13 -0.79
CA LEU A 8 -5.37 6.47 0.11
C LEU A 8 -4.41 7.48 -0.52
N MET A 9 -4.17 7.36 -1.83
CA MET A 9 -3.40 8.37 -2.57
C MET A 9 -4.10 9.74 -2.54
N ALA A 10 -5.42 9.78 -2.77
CA ALA A 10 -6.18 11.02 -2.82
C ALA A 10 -6.22 11.77 -1.47
N GLN A 11 -6.27 11.02 -0.36
CA GLN A 11 -6.31 11.55 1.00
C GLN A 11 -4.99 12.19 1.47
N LEU A 12 -3.87 11.96 0.77
CA LEU A 12 -2.60 12.59 1.14
C LEU A 12 -2.66 14.11 0.97
N ALA A 13 -2.30 14.85 2.02
CA ALA A 13 -2.06 16.28 1.97
C ALA A 13 -0.78 16.60 1.16
N PRO A 14 -0.64 17.82 0.58
CA PRO A 14 0.62 18.25 -0.04
C PRO A 14 1.81 18.12 0.93
N GLY A 15 2.91 17.52 0.48
CA GLY A 15 4.06 17.19 1.35
C GLY A 15 3.85 15.96 2.24
N GLY A 16 2.65 15.41 2.29
CA GLY A 16 2.29 14.21 3.04
C GLY A 16 3.01 12.97 2.52
N ARG A 17 3.14 11.98 3.41
CA ARG A 17 3.84 10.74 3.15
C ARG A 17 3.00 9.55 3.57
N MET A 18 3.03 8.49 2.78
CA MET A 18 2.41 7.21 3.09
C MET A 18 3.46 6.11 2.94
N VAL A 19 3.53 5.19 3.89
CA VAL A 19 4.32 3.98 3.80
C VAL A 19 3.35 2.80 3.75
N ILE A 20 3.43 1.99 2.70
CA ILE A 20 2.47 0.91 2.46
C ILE A 20 3.15 -0.32 1.83
N PRO A 21 2.84 -1.55 2.29
CA PRO A 21 3.30 -2.77 1.64
C PRO A 21 2.50 -3.03 0.35
N VAL A 22 3.23 -3.17 -0.76
CA VAL A 22 2.69 -3.42 -2.10
C VAL A 22 3.30 -4.69 -2.66
N GLY A 23 2.47 -5.57 -3.23
CA GLY A 23 2.93 -6.82 -3.83
C GLY A 23 2.01 -7.99 -3.50
N GLY A 24 2.52 -9.20 -3.77
CA GLY A 24 1.81 -10.45 -3.57
C GLY A 24 1.57 -10.79 -2.10
N ARG A 25 0.98 -11.97 -1.85
CA ARG A 25 0.66 -12.42 -0.48
C ARG A 25 1.91 -12.81 0.32
N ASP A 26 2.86 -13.48 -0.32
CA ASP A 26 4.01 -14.05 0.38
C ASP A 26 5.23 -13.12 0.43
N LEU A 27 5.30 -12.16 -0.49
CA LEU A 27 6.39 -11.20 -0.56
C LEU A 27 5.85 -9.86 -1.06
N GLN A 28 6.16 -8.82 -0.30
CA GLN A 28 5.75 -7.44 -0.58
C GLN A 28 6.98 -6.55 -0.56
N GLU A 29 6.89 -5.42 -1.24
CA GLU A 29 7.85 -4.33 -1.12
C GLU A 29 7.24 -3.22 -0.26
N LEU A 30 8.01 -2.71 0.69
CA LEU A 30 7.60 -1.56 1.47
C LEU A 30 7.83 -0.30 0.65
N VAL A 31 6.77 0.40 0.26
CA VAL A 31 6.86 1.57 -0.61
C VAL A 31 6.57 2.84 0.19
N LEU A 32 7.47 3.82 0.09
CA LEU A 32 7.22 5.19 0.51
C LEU A 32 6.67 5.99 -0.66
N VAL A 33 5.47 6.55 -0.47
CA VAL A 33 4.85 7.53 -1.36
C VAL A 33 4.94 8.90 -0.72
N GLU A 34 5.32 9.91 -1.50
CA GLU A 34 5.33 11.30 -1.06
C GLU A 34 4.55 12.15 -2.06
N LYS A 35 3.58 12.94 -1.57
CA LYS A 35 2.89 13.94 -2.39
C LYS A 35 3.79 15.15 -2.57
N ARG A 36 4.14 15.44 -3.82
CA ARG A 36 4.94 16.62 -4.17
C ARG A 36 4.00 17.73 -4.67
N CYS A 37 4.53 18.95 -4.84
CA CYS A 37 3.74 20.06 -5.38
C CYS A 37 3.15 19.75 -6.77
N LYS A 38 3.82 18.89 -7.55
CA LYS A 38 3.30 18.30 -8.78
C LYS A 38 3.48 16.78 -8.72
N GLY A 39 2.37 16.06 -8.74
CA GLY A 39 2.36 14.60 -8.75
C GLY A 39 2.91 13.96 -7.47
N TRP A 40 3.54 12.80 -7.63
CA TRP A 40 3.91 11.90 -6.55
C TRP A 40 5.29 11.31 -6.80
N ARG A 41 6.02 11.04 -5.71
CA ARG A 41 7.26 10.27 -5.76
C ARG A 41 7.07 8.95 -5.03
N ARG A 42 7.60 7.87 -5.61
CA ARG A 42 7.63 6.54 -4.99
C ARG A 42 9.06 6.10 -4.76
N ARG A 43 9.33 5.47 -3.62
CA ARG A 43 10.61 4.85 -3.29
C ARG A 43 10.38 3.49 -2.64
N ASN A 44 11.02 2.46 -3.18
CA ASN A 44 11.06 1.13 -2.56
C ASN A 44 12.04 1.18 -1.37
N LEU A 45 11.61 0.68 -0.22
CA LEU A 45 12.35 0.62 1.03
C LEU A 45 12.86 -0.80 1.37
N GLY A 46 12.56 -1.79 0.53
CA GLY A 46 12.98 -3.18 0.66
C GLY A 46 11.80 -4.15 0.75
N ALA A 47 12.14 -5.44 0.75
CA ALA A 47 11.18 -6.52 0.93
C ALA A 47 10.61 -6.56 2.36
N CYS A 48 9.34 -6.94 2.50
CA CYS A 48 8.63 -7.10 3.76
C CYS A 48 7.55 -8.18 3.66
N ARG A 49 7.01 -8.58 4.82
CA ARG A 49 5.85 -9.48 4.95
C ARG A 49 4.86 -8.88 5.92
N PHE A 50 3.73 -8.41 5.42
CA PHE A 50 2.59 -7.97 6.20
C PHE A 50 1.36 -8.81 5.88
N VAL A 51 0.39 -8.80 6.79
CA VAL A 51 -0.95 -9.34 6.49
C VAL A 51 -1.56 -8.64 5.28
N PRO A 52 -2.40 -9.33 4.48
CA PRO A 52 -3.11 -8.69 3.39
C PRO A 52 -3.96 -7.51 3.88
N LEU A 53 -3.81 -6.36 3.22
CA LEU A 53 -4.78 -5.27 3.36
C LEU A 53 -6.07 -5.69 2.66
N ILE A 54 -7.13 -5.90 3.44
CA ILE A 54 -8.45 -6.29 2.94
C ILE A 54 -9.30 -5.04 2.73
N GLY A 55 -9.99 -4.95 1.59
CA GLY A 55 -10.90 -3.84 1.31
C GLY A 55 -11.27 -3.74 -0.17
N GLN A 56 -12.24 -2.86 -0.48
CA GLN A 56 -12.80 -2.69 -1.83
C GLN A 56 -11.76 -2.34 -2.90
N GLU A 57 -10.71 -1.60 -2.56
CA GLU A 57 -9.61 -1.22 -3.46
C GLU A 57 -8.31 -2.02 -3.18
N ALA A 58 -8.41 -3.11 -2.41
CA ALA A 58 -7.27 -3.93 -1.99
C ALA A 58 -7.57 -5.42 -2.25
N TRP A 59 -7.24 -6.31 -1.30
CA TRP A 59 -7.61 -7.73 -1.42
C TRP A 59 -9.05 -7.95 -0.97
N PRO A 60 -9.82 -8.85 -1.60
CA PRO A 60 -11.19 -9.14 -1.19
C PRO A 60 -11.24 -9.93 0.13
N PRO A 61 -12.34 -9.85 0.91
CA PRO A 61 -12.45 -10.48 2.23
C PRO A 61 -12.26 -11.99 2.25
N GLU A 62 -12.61 -12.68 1.18
CA GLU A 62 -12.43 -14.11 0.99
C GLU A 62 -10.95 -14.52 0.94
N GLU A 63 -10.06 -13.54 0.76
CA GLU A 63 -8.61 -13.70 0.74
C GLU A 63 -7.93 -13.27 2.04
N ALA A 64 -8.73 -12.94 3.06
CA ALA A 64 -8.20 -12.71 4.41
C ALA A 64 -7.62 -14.01 4.98
N PRO A 65 -6.43 -13.97 5.60
CA PRO A 65 -5.91 -15.14 6.29
C PRO A 65 -6.87 -15.52 7.42
N SER A 66 -7.24 -16.80 7.49
CA SER A 66 -7.98 -17.34 8.62
C SER A 66 -7.22 -17.01 9.90
N LYS A 67 -7.88 -16.32 10.84
CA LYS A 67 -7.30 -16.11 12.18
C LYS A 67 -7.26 -17.48 12.86
N GLY A 68 -6.08 -18.08 12.91
CA GLY A 68 -5.80 -19.24 13.76
C GLY A 68 -5.82 -18.86 15.22
#